data_AF-A0A2R5L2R7-F1
#
_entry.id   AF-A0A2R5L2R7-F1
#
_cell.length_a   1.000
_cell.length_b   1.000
_cell.length_c   1.000
_cell.angle_alpha   90.00
_cell.angle_beta   90.00
_cell.angle_gamma   90.00
#
_symmetry.space_group_name_H-M   'P 1'
#
loop_
_entity.id
_entity.type
_entity.pdbx_description
1 polymer ?
#
loop_
_entity_poly.entity_id
_entity_poly.type
_entity_poly.pdbx_seq_one_letter_code
_entity_poly.pdbx_strand_id
1 'polypeptide(L)'
;CVSNTFMQLKDVLSQIEDGRLSISSYVAIKVSTDLNNACSATPAMWGSDVLITSRLLILLLEHETLQQGLNLTHRQDKHYIQNLVESASIVMHGKYSEHWHRINGLKGFGADALLHQLERYAATLATTQ
;
A
#
# COMPACT_ATOMS: atom_id res chain seq x y z
N CYS A 1 -14.41 -1.53 -12.21
CA CYS A 1 -15.26 -0.86 -11.21
C CYS A 1 -14.41 -0.56 -9.99
N VAL A 2 -14.65 0.56 -9.32
CA VAL A 2 -13.94 0.97 -8.09
C VAL A 2 -14.99 1.16 -7.01
N SER A 3 -14.74 0.63 -5.81
CA SER A 3 -15.65 0.79 -4.66
C SER A 3 -15.64 2.24 -4.17
N ASN A 4 -16.77 2.71 -3.63
CA ASN A 4 -16.88 4.09 -3.15
C ASN A 4 -15.84 4.43 -2.07
N THR A 5 -15.49 3.45 -1.23
CA THR A 5 -14.44 3.52 -0.19
C THR A 5 -13.05 3.81 -0.76
N PHE A 6 -12.81 3.47 -2.03
CA PHE A 6 -11.53 3.64 -2.71
C PHE A 6 -11.47 4.87 -3.62
N MET A 7 -12.55 5.63 -3.80
CA MET A 7 -12.55 6.78 -4.72
C MET A 7 -11.53 7.85 -4.34
N GLN A 8 -11.41 8.16 -3.04
CA GLN A 8 -10.41 9.12 -2.56
C GLN A 8 -8.98 8.58 -2.72
N LEU A 9 -8.76 7.30 -2.40
CA LEU A 9 -7.47 6.63 -2.55
C LEU A 9 -7.01 6.57 -4.01
N LYS A 10 -7.95 6.39 -4.94
CA LYS A 10 -7.68 6.45 -6.39
C LYS A 10 -7.19 7.84 -6.80
N ASP A 11 -7.82 8.90 -6.32
CA ASP A 11 -7.42 10.27 -6.64
C ASP A 11 -6.04 10.58 -6.05
N VAL A 12 -5.81 10.21 -4.79
CA VAL A 12 -4.48 10.31 -4.14
C VAL A 12 -3.42 9.56 -4.94
N LEU A 13 -3.71 8.32 -5.37
CA LEU A 13 -2.79 7.54 -6.19
C LEU A 13 -2.43 8.26 -7.49
N SER A 14 -3.44 8.78 -8.21
CA SER A 14 -3.21 9.54 -9.44
C SER A 14 -2.36 10.78 -9.19
N GLN A 15 -2.59 11.52 -8.11
CA GLN A 15 -1.79 12.69 -7.77
C GLN A 15 -0.33 12.34 -7.47
N ILE A 16 -0.08 11.21 -6.82
CA ILE A 16 1.28 10.71 -6.55
C ILE A 16 1.97 10.31 -7.85
N GLU A 17 1.29 9.55 -8.72
CA GLU A 17 1.85 9.08 -10.00
C GLU A 17 2.10 10.23 -10.98
N ASP A 18 1.26 11.27 -10.97
CA ASP A 18 1.45 12.49 -11.76
C ASP A 18 2.52 13.43 -11.17
N GLY A 19 3.12 13.09 -10.02
CA GLY A 19 4.09 13.93 -9.33
C GLY A 19 3.51 15.20 -8.69
N ARG A 20 2.17 15.32 -8.63
CA ARG A 20 1.46 16.45 -8.00
C ARG A 20 1.45 16.37 -6.47
N LEU A 21 1.58 15.16 -5.92
CA LEU A 21 1.66 14.91 -4.49
C LEU A 21 2.92 14.12 -4.15
N SER A 22 3.83 14.71 -3.38
CA SER A 22 4.99 14.01 -2.83
C SER A 22 4.60 13.24 -1.57
N ILE A 23 5.06 11.99 -1.45
CA ILE A 23 4.91 11.22 -0.22
C ILE A 23 5.85 11.79 0.84
N SER A 24 5.28 12.39 1.87
CA SER A 24 5.95 12.75 3.13
C SER A 24 5.46 11.82 4.24
N SER A 25 6.12 11.82 5.41
CA SER A 25 5.65 11.01 6.56
C SER A 25 4.20 11.29 6.92
N TYR A 26 3.76 12.56 6.88
CA TYR A 26 2.36 12.92 7.12
C TYR A 26 1.40 12.30 6.07
N VAL A 27 1.74 12.42 4.80
CA VAL A 27 0.95 11.82 3.70
C VAL A 27 0.94 10.30 3.83
N ALA A 28 2.08 9.70 4.14
CA ALA A 28 2.23 8.26 4.32
C ALA A 28 1.33 7.74 5.45
N ILE A 29 1.34 8.40 6.63
CA ILE A 29 0.47 8.06 7.76
C ILE A 29 -1.00 8.13 7.35
N LYS A 30 -1.41 9.25 6.75
CA LYS A 30 -2.79 9.45 6.32
C LYS A 30 -3.23 8.39 5.31
N VAL A 31 -2.44 8.17 4.27
CA VAL A 31 -2.75 7.18 3.23
C VAL A 31 -2.78 5.76 3.80
N SER A 32 -1.85 5.38 4.67
CA SER A 32 -1.87 4.04 5.30
C SER A 32 -3.13 3.81 6.12
N THR A 33 -3.60 4.84 6.84
CA THR A 33 -4.79 4.79 7.69
C THR A 33 -6.06 4.72 6.82
N ASP A 34 -6.18 5.61 5.83
CA ASP A 34 -7.30 5.62 4.88
C ASP A 34 -7.37 4.30 4.11
N LEU A 35 -6.22 3.73 3.74
CA LEU A 35 -6.13 2.46 3.04
C LEU A 35 -6.59 1.27 3.91
N ASN A 36 -6.13 1.20 5.16
CA ASN A 36 -6.54 0.14 6.08
C ASN A 36 -8.05 0.20 6.37
N ASN A 37 -8.57 1.41 6.58
CA ASN A 37 -10.00 1.64 6.76
C ASN A 37 -10.81 1.22 5.53
N ALA A 38 -10.36 1.57 4.32
CA ALA A 38 -11.04 1.18 3.09
C ALA A 38 -11.03 -0.34 2.86
N CYS A 39 -9.89 -1.00 3.12
CA CYS A 39 -9.77 -2.45 3.03
C CYS A 39 -10.69 -3.16 4.03
N SER A 40 -10.75 -2.67 5.27
CA SER A 40 -11.59 -3.23 6.33
C SER A 40 -13.09 -2.99 6.10
N ALA A 41 -13.45 -1.83 5.55
CA ALA A 41 -14.84 -1.47 5.26
C ALA A 41 -15.40 -2.14 3.98
N THR A 42 -14.55 -2.77 3.16
CA THR A 42 -14.94 -3.34 1.85
C THR A 42 -14.85 -4.87 1.89
N PRO A 43 -15.97 -5.60 2.11
CA PRO A 43 -15.94 -7.06 2.28
C PRO A 43 -15.38 -7.82 1.06
N ALA A 44 -15.69 -7.32 -0.13
CA ALA A 44 -15.26 -7.86 -1.42
C ALA A 44 -14.74 -6.73 -2.31
N MET A 45 -13.43 -6.69 -2.50
CA MET A 45 -12.75 -5.73 -3.36
C MET A 45 -12.84 -6.13 -4.83
N TRP A 46 -13.06 -5.15 -5.71
CA TRP A 46 -12.94 -5.36 -7.15
C TRP A 46 -11.46 -5.41 -7.55
N GLY A 47 -11.17 -5.94 -8.75
CA GLY A 47 -9.80 -5.96 -9.27
C GLY A 47 -9.14 -4.56 -9.33
N SER A 48 -9.91 -3.48 -9.56
CA SER A 48 -9.36 -2.12 -9.49
C SER A 48 -9.04 -1.68 -8.06
N ASP A 49 -9.82 -2.12 -7.07
CA ASP A 49 -9.54 -1.82 -5.65
C ASP A 49 -8.26 -2.55 -5.21
N VAL A 50 -8.11 -3.83 -5.58
CA VAL A 50 -6.88 -4.63 -5.38
C VAL A 50 -5.66 -3.92 -6.02
N LEU A 51 -5.83 -3.40 -7.23
CA LEU A 51 -4.78 -2.66 -7.93
C LEU A 51 -4.40 -1.36 -7.21
N ILE A 52 -5.39 -0.56 -6.78
CA ILE A 52 -5.14 0.69 -6.05
C ILE A 52 -4.42 0.38 -4.72
N THR A 53 -4.89 -0.63 -3.97
CA THR A 53 -4.30 -1.02 -2.69
C THR A 53 -2.84 -1.45 -2.85
N SER A 54 -2.59 -2.37 -3.77
CA SER A 54 -1.24 -2.87 -4.03
C SER A 54 -0.28 -1.76 -4.47
N ARG A 55 -0.73 -0.85 -5.34
CA ARG A 55 0.10 0.25 -5.82
C ARG A 55 0.44 1.24 -4.71
N LEU A 56 -0.55 1.64 -3.90
CA LEU A 56 -0.31 2.52 -2.75
C LEU A 56 0.61 1.86 -1.72
N LEU A 57 0.43 0.56 -1.42
CA LEU A 57 1.33 -0.17 -0.52
C LEU A 57 2.78 -0.15 -1.02
N ILE A 58 3.00 -0.45 -2.30
CA ILE A 58 4.35 -0.42 -2.89
C ILE A 58 4.97 0.97 -2.74
N LEU A 59 4.24 2.03 -3.08
CA LEU A 59 4.74 3.41 -2.97
C LEU A 59 5.06 3.81 -1.53
N LEU A 60 4.24 3.38 -0.56
CA LEU A 60 4.48 3.62 0.86
C LEU A 60 5.70 2.85 1.39
N LEU A 61 5.85 1.58 1.00
CA LEU A 61 6.99 0.75 1.38
C LEU A 61 8.29 1.29 0.76
N GLU A 62 8.26 1.69 -0.52
CA GLU A 62 9.39 2.33 -1.17
C GLU A 62 9.80 3.62 -0.47
N HIS A 63 8.82 4.49 -0.15
CA HIS A 63 9.08 5.71 0.61
C HIS A 63 9.76 5.42 1.95
N GLU A 64 9.24 4.46 2.71
CA GLU A 64 9.76 4.13 4.04
C GLU A 64 11.14 3.46 3.99
N THR A 65 11.42 2.63 2.97
CA THR A 65 12.75 2.02 2.78
C THR A 65 13.85 3.04 2.46
N LEU A 66 13.48 4.23 1.96
CA LEU A 66 14.40 5.34 1.70
C LEU A 66 14.62 6.23 2.93
N GLN A 67 13.76 6.15 3.95
CA GLN A 67 13.90 6.91 5.17
C GLN A 67 14.92 6.26 6.12
N GLN A 68 15.60 7.10 6.91
CA GLN A 68 16.54 6.65 7.94
C GLN A 68 16.43 7.51 9.21
N GLY A 69 16.85 6.96 10.34
CA GLY A 69 16.96 7.71 11.59
C GLY A 69 15.60 8.20 12.12
N LEU A 70 15.52 9.48 12.51
CA LEU A 70 14.31 10.07 13.08
C LEU A 70 13.23 10.38 12.04
N ASN A 71 13.55 10.30 10.74
CA ASN A 71 12.60 10.56 9.66
C ASN A 71 11.69 9.38 9.33
N LEU A 72 11.93 8.22 9.96
CA LEU A 72 11.11 7.03 9.81
C LEU A 72 9.65 7.31 10.21
N THR A 73 8.72 7.02 9.30
CA THR A 73 7.30 7.28 9.51
C THR A 73 6.75 6.46 10.68
N HIS A 74 7.21 5.22 10.83
CA HIS A 74 6.81 4.35 11.95
C HIS A 74 7.27 4.84 13.35
N ARG A 75 8.21 5.79 13.41
CA ARG A 75 8.57 6.46 14.68
C ARG A 75 7.65 7.63 15.00
N GLN A 76 7.01 8.20 13.99
CA GLN A 76 6.07 9.32 14.12
C GLN A 76 4.64 8.82 14.39
N ASP A 77 4.28 7.64 13.90
CA ASP A 77 2.99 7.00 14.17
C ASP A 77 3.14 5.51 14.50
N LYS A 78 2.57 5.11 15.65
CA LYS A 78 2.65 3.74 16.18
C LYS A 78 1.83 2.72 15.40
N HIS A 79 0.85 3.15 14.61
CA HIS A 79 -0.06 2.30 13.86
C HIS A 79 0.37 2.14 12.39
N TYR A 80 1.34 2.92 11.92
CA TYR A 80 1.77 2.93 10.52
C TYR A 80 2.14 1.54 10.01
N ILE A 81 3.00 0.81 10.73
CA ILE A 81 3.39 -0.55 10.35
C ILE A 81 2.17 -1.49 10.35
N GLN A 82 1.34 -1.41 11.39
CA GLN A 82 0.15 -2.24 11.51
C GLN A 82 -0.80 -2.03 10.32
N ASN A 83 -1.08 -0.77 9.96
CA ASN A 83 -1.94 -0.42 8.85
C ASN A 83 -1.43 -0.98 7.51
N LEU A 84 -0.11 -0.91 7.27
CA LEU A 84 0.50 -1.48 6.08
C LEU A 84 0.35 -3.01 6.04
N VAL A 85 0.66 -3.69 7.14
CA VAL A 85 0.63 -5.15 7.23
C VAL A 85 -0.80 -5.69 7.15
N GLU A 86 -1.77 -5.06 7.81
CA GLU A 86 -3.18 -5.45 7.74
C GLU A 86 -3.74 -5.26 6.32
N SER A 87 -3.51 -4.11 5.70
CA SER A 87 -3.92 -3.85 4.32
C SER A 87 -3.29 -4.84 3.33
N ALA A 88 -1.99 -5.14 3.51
CA ALA A 88 -1.28 -6.11 2.70
C ALA A 88 -1.83 -7.54 2.88
N SER A 89 -2.13 -7.94 4.12
CA SER A 89 -2.73 -9.23 4.43
C SER A 89 -4.10 -9.41 3.75
N ILE A 90 -4.94 -8.37 3.78
CA ILE A 90 -6.26 -8.38 3.13
C ILE A 90 -6.12 -8.57 1.61
N VAL A 91 -5.24 -7.80 0.95
CA VAL A 91 -5.11 -7.85 -0.52
C VAL A 91 -4.40 -9.12 -1.02
N MET A 92 -3.55 -9.74 -0.20
CA MET A 92 -2.88 -11.02 -0.53
C MET A 92 -3.74 -12.25 -0.24
N HIS A 93 -4.95 -12.09 0.30
CA HIS A 93 -5.83 -13.23 0.55
C HIS A 93 -6.15 -14.00 -0.74
N GLY A 94 -6.13 -15.33 -0.70
CA GLY A 94 -6.30 -16.20 -1.88
C GLY A 94 -7.60 -16.00 -2.67
N LYS A 95 -8.60 -15.32 -2.10
CA LYS A 95 -9.85 -14.93 -2.78
C LYS A 95 -9.63 -13.93 -3.92
N TYR A 96 -8.49 -13.21 -3.91
CA TYR A 96 -8.12 -12.23 -4.93
C TYR A 96 -7.11 -12.77 -5.96
N SER A 97 -6.79 -14.07 -5.93
CA SER A 97 -5.84 -14.72 -6.86
C SER A 97 -6.17 -14.46 -8.34
N GLU A 98 -7.44 -14.61 -8.72
CA GLU A 98 -7.94 -14.29 -10.06
C GLU A 98 -7.71 -12.83 -10.45
N HIS A 99 -7.88 -11.89 -9.52
CA HIS A 99 -7.60 -10.48 -9.76
C HIS A 99 -6.11 -10.23 -9.95
N TRP A 100 -5.26 -10.85 -9.13
CA TRP A 100 -3.81 -10.77 -9.27
C TRP A 100 -3.30 -11.34 -10.59
N HIS A 101 -3.86 -12.47 -11.05
CA HIS A 101 -3.49 -13.04 -12.35
C HIS A 101 -3.79 -12.07 -13.50
N ARG A 102 -4.98 -11.44 -13.47
CA ARG A 102 -5.37 -10.42 -14.47
C ARG A 102 -4.52 -9.15 -14.38
N ILE A 103 -4.23 -8.67 -13.17
CA ILE A 103 -3.38 -7.50 -12.95
C ILE A 103 -1.98 -7.75 -13.53
N ASN A 104 -1.40 -8.92 -13.23
CA ASN A 104 -0.08 -9.28 -13.74
C ASN A 104 -0.05 -9.31 -15.28
N GLY A 105 -1.06 -9.91 -15.92
CA GLY A 105 -1.15 -9.93 -17.38
C GLY A 105 -1.32 -8.54 -18.03
N LEU A 106 -1.94 -7.57 -17.35
CA LEU A 106 -2.22 -6.24 -17.89
C LEU A 106 -1.13 -5.19 -17.58
N LYS A 107 -0.49 -5.29 -16.41
CA LYS A 107 0.44 -4.27 -15.90
C LYS A 107 1.87 -4.79 -15.73
N GLY A 108 2.10 -6.09 -15.89
CA GLY A 108 3.42 -6.71 -15.74
C GLY A 108 3.95 -6.74 -14.30
N PHE A 109 3.07 -6.51 -13.30
CA PHE A 109 3.40 -6.68 -11.89
C PHE A 109 2.29 -7.46 -11.19
N GLY A 110 2.67 -8.37 -10.30
CA GLY A 110 1.74 -9.22 -9.55
C GLY A 110 1.89 -9.08 -8.05
N ALA A 111 1.33 -10.06 -7.33
CA ALA A 111 1.45 -10.15 -5.88
C ALA A 111 2.92 -10.34 -5.44
N ASP A 112 3.76 -10.89 -6.31
CA ASP A 112 5.20 -11.05 -6.12
C ASP A 112 5.92 -9.71 -5.91
N ALA A 113 5.54 -8.66 -6.65
CA ALA A 113 6.14 -7.35 -6.51
C ALA A 113 5.83 -6.73 -5.14
N LEU A 114 4.59 -6.90 -4.67
CA LEU A 114 4.19 -6.46 -3.33
C LEU A 114 4.93 -7.25 -2.25
N LEU A 115 5.05 -8.57 -2.40
CA LEU A 115 5.77 -9.43 -1.47
C LEU A 115 7.25 -9.02 -1.38
N HIS A 116 7.89 -8.75 -2.52
CA HIS A 116 9.27 -8.31 -2.57
C HIS A 116 9.48 -6.98 -1.82
N GLN A 117 8.56 -6.03 -1.94
CA GLN A 117 8.65 -4.76 -1.21
C GLN A 117 8.43 -4.94 0.29
N LEU A 118 7.55 -5.86 0.71
CA LEU A 118 7.38 -6.20 2.13
C LEU A 118 8.64 -6.83 2.71
N GLU A 119 9.29 -7.74 1.97
CA GLU A 119 10.57 -8.34 2.37
C GLU A 119 11.67 -7.29 2.53
N ARG A 120 11.80 -6.38 1.55
CA ARG A 120 12.75 -5.26 1.63
C ARG A 120 12.51 -4.39 2.85
N TYR A 121 11.25 -4.04 3.11
CA TYR A 121 10.89 -3.24 4.27
C TYR A 121 11.15 -3.97 5.59
N ALA A 122 10.84 -5.27 5.68
CA ALA A 122 11.15 -6.08 6.84
C ALA A 122 12.66 -6.15 7.12
N ALA A 123 13.49 -6.25 6.07
CA ALA A 123 14.94 -6.17 6.20
C ALA A 123 15.39 -4.80 6.74
N THR A 124 14.82 -3.71 6.23
CA THR A 124 15.09 -2.35 6.75
C THR A 124 14.71 -2.24 8.24
N LEU A 125 13.58 -2.80 8.66
CA LEU A 125 13.18 -2.81 10.08
C LEU A 125 14.17 -3.60 10.94
N ALA A 126 14.65 -4.75 10.46
CA ALA A 126 15.63 -5.56 11.18
C ALA A 126 16.99 -4.86 11.34
N THR A 127 17.40 -4.04 10.37
CA THR A 127 18.66 -3.27 10.44
C THR A 127 18.55 -1.97 11.23
N THR A 128 17.34 -1.44 11.40
CA THR A 128 17.10 -0.12 12.02
C THR A 128 16.66 -0.22 13.49
N GLN A 129 16.72 -1.43 14.07
CA GLN A 129 16.48 -1.71 15.48
C GLN A 129 17.62 -1.24 16.39
#